data_AF-G5RRT6-F1
#
_entry.id   AF-G5RRT6-F1
#
_cell.length_a   1.000
_cell.length_b   1.000
_cell.length_c   1.000
_cell.angle_alpha   90.00
_cell.angle_beta   90.00
_cell.angle_gamma   90.00
#
_symmetry.space_group_name_H-M   'P 1'
#
loop_
_entity.id
_entity.type
_entity.pdbx_description
1 polymer ?
#
loop_
_entity_poly.entity_id
_entity_poly.type
_entity_poly.pdbx_seq_one_letter_code
_entity_poly.pdbx_strand_id
1 'polypeptide(L)' 'MSSRNNPARVAIVMGSKSDWATMQFAAEIFEILDVPHHVEVVSAHRTPDKLFSFAETAEENGYQVIIAGAGGAA' A
#
# COMPACT_ATOMS: atom_id res chain seq x y z
N MET A 1 -18.69 9.45 21.88
CA MET A 1 -17.97 8.38 21.14
C MET A 1 -17.41 9.01 19.87
N SER A 2 -16.20 9.56 19.92
CA SER A 2 -15.57 10.12 18.73
C SER A 2 -15.13 8.96 17.84
N SER A 3 -15.67 8.88 16.63
CA SER A 3 -15.11 8.00 15.60
C SER A 3 -13.66 8.44 15.40
N ARG A 4 -12.71 7.57 15.76
CA ARG A 4 -11.34 7.78 15.31
C ARG A 4 -11.39 7.55 13.80
N ASN A 5 -11.42 8.65 13.06
CA ASN A 5 -10.98 8.66 11.67
C ASN A 5 -9.50 8.27 11.72
N ASN A 6 -9.22 6.96 11.77
CA ASN A 6 -7.87 6.43 11.85
C ASN A 6 -7.45 6.30 10.39
N PRO A 7 -6.70 7.27 9.82
CA PRO A 7 -6.21 7.15 8.46
C PRO A 7 -5.48 5.82 8.30
N ALA A 8 -5.56 5.22 7.11
CA ALA A 8 -4.87 3.97 6.81
C ALA A 8 -3.41 4.09 7.24
N ARG A 9 -2.99 3.27 8.20
CA ARG A 9 -1.62 3.35 8.76
C ARG A 9 -0.61 2.69 7.84
N VAL A 10 -1.09 1.76 7.02
CA VAL A 10 -0.25 0.97 6.12
C VAL A 10 -0.76 1.09 4.70
N ALA A 11 0.13 1.35 3.76
CA ALA A 11 -0.16 1.18 2.34
C ALA A 11 0.53 -0.09 1.80
N ILE A 12 -0.24 -0.95 1.14
CA ILE A 12 0.22 -2.13 0.44
C ILE A 12 0.21 -1.79 -1.05
N VAL A 13 1.39 -1.59 -1.62
CA VAL A 13 1.54 -1.26 -3.04
C VAL A 13 2.17 -2.41 -3.80
N MET A 14 1.80 -2.55 -5.07
CA MET A 14 2.35 -3.60 -5.93
C MET A 14 2.51 -3.16 -7.37
N GLY A 15 3.51 -3.71 -8.05
CA GLY A 15 3.84 -3.33 -9.42
C GLY A 15 2.76 -3.74 -10.44
N SER A 16 1.99 -4.79 -10.17
CA SER A 16 0.99 -5.37 -11.07
C SER A 16 -0.16 -6.05 -10.33
N LYS A 17 -1.31 -6.23 -10.99
CA LYS A 17 -2.42 -7.02 -10.43
C LYS A 17 -2.05 -8.49 -10.20
N SER A 18 -1.11 -9.05 -10.96
CA SER A 18 -0.63 -10.42 -10.75
C SER A 18 0.10 -10.60 -9.42
N ASP A 19 0.71 -9.54 -8.88
CA ASP A 19 1.37 -9.58 -7.57
C ASP A 19 0.36 -9.75 -6.42
N TRP A 20 -0.92 -9.45 -6.65
CA TRP A 20 -1.99 -9.58 -5.64
C TRP A 20 -2.11 -11.00 -5.08
N ALA A 21 -1.84 -12.01 -5.91
CA ALA A 21 -1.85 -13.41 -5.47
C ALA A 21 -0.94 -13.65 -4.25
N THR A 22 0.15 -12.87 -4.12
CA THR A 22 1.07 -12.89 -2.97
C THR A 22 0.76 -11.78 -1.98
N MET A 23 0.49 -10.57 -2.45
CA MET A 23 0.33 -9.40 -1.58
C MET A 23 -0.94 -9.43 -0.73
N GLN A 24 -1.97 -10.19 -1.14
CA GLN A 24 -3.21 -10.34 -0.36
C GLN A 24 -2.97 -10.89 1.05
N PHE A 25 -1.95 -11.74 1.25
CA PHE A 25 -1.66 -12.29 2.58
C PHE A 25 -1.23 -11.21 3.58
N ALA A 26 -0.63 -10.10 3.12
CA ALA A 26 -0.35 -8.96 3.99
C ALA A 26 -1.64 -8.24 4.41
N ALA A 27 -2.59 -8.07 3.48
CA ALA A 27 -3.89 -7.47 3.76
C ALA A 27 -4.69 -8.32 4.76
N GLU A 28 -4.75 -9.64 4.55
CA GLU A 28 -5.42 -10.59 5.46
C GLU A 28 -4.89 -10.50 6.90
N ILE A 29 -3.57 -10.36 7.09
CA ILE A 29 -2.99 -10.17 8.42
C ILE A 29 -3.44 -8.85 9.06
N PHE A 30 -3.53 -7.76 8.30
CA PHE A 30 -4.03 -6.50 8.83
C PHE A 30 -5.53 -6.52 9.11
N GLU A 31 -6.32 -7.28 8.37
CA GLU A 31 -7.72 -7.52 8.69
C GLU A 31 -7.86 -8.27 10.02
N ILE A 32 -7.07 -9.33 10.24
CA ILE A 32 -7.05 -10.11 11.50
C ILE A 32 -6.65 -9.22 12.69
N LEU A 33 -5.70 -8.30 12.48
CA LEU A 33 -5.17 -7.42 13.52
C LEU A 33 -5.99 -6.14 13.72
N ASP A 34 -7.06 -5.93 12.95
CA ASP A 34 -7.86 -4.69 12.92
C ASP A 34 -6.99 -3.43 12.68
N VAL A 35 -6.07 -3.53 11.72
CA VAL A 35 -5.20 -2.43 11.28
C VAL A 35 -5.72 -1.87 9.96
N PRO A 36 -6.14 -0.58 9.92
CA PRO A 36 -6.53 0.06 8.67
C PRO A 36 -5.38 0.12 7.68
N HIS A 37 -5.63 -0.36 6.46
CA HIS A 37 -4.66 -0.40 5.38
C HIS A 37 -5.27 -0.01 4.04
N HIS A 38 -4.43 0.47 3.12
CA HIS A 38 -4.77 0.83 1.74
C HIS A 38 -4.07 -0.14 0.78
N VAL A 39 -4.71 -0.50 -0.34
CA VAL A 39 -4.12 -1.38 -1.35
C VAL A 39 -4.15 -0.71 -2.72
N GLU A 40 -3.02 -0.65 -3.41
CA GLU A 40 -2.95 0.00 -4.72
C GLU A 40 -1.89 -0.59 -5.67
N VAL A 41 -2.18 -0.56 -6.98
CA VAL A 41 -1.18 -0.86 -8.01
C VAL A 41 -0.38 0.39 -8.35
N VAL A 42 0.92 0.37 -8.05
CA VAL A 42 1.89 1.44 -8.29
C VAL A 42 3.11 0.83 -8.97
N SER A 43 3.22 0.97 -10.30
CA SER A 43 4.28 0.33 -11.08
C SER A 43 5.47 1.26 -11.29
N ALA A 44 6.64 0.89 -10.76
CA ALA A 44 7.88 1.66 -10.95
C ALA A 44 8.26 1.85 -12.42
N HIS A 45 8.12 0.78 -13.23
CA HIS A 45 8.54 0.81 -14.64
C HIS A 45 7.49 1.37 -15.60
N ARG A 46 6.19 1.20 -15.30
CA ARG A 46 5.12 1.59 -16.22
C ARG A 46 4.48 2.92 -15.88
N THR A 47 4.50 3.31 -14.61
CA THR A 47 3.89 4.54 -14.10
C THR A 47 4.83 5.21 -13.09
N PRO A 48 6.04 5.63 -13.51
CA PRO A 48 7.03 6.22 -12.61
C PRO A 48 6.51 7.49 -11.93
N ASP A 49 5.81 8.36 -12.65
CA ASP A 49 5.24 9.59 -12.07
C ASP A 49 4.25 9.27 -10.94
N LYS A 50 3.40 8.26 -11.13
CA LYS A 50 2.49 7.77 -10.08
C LYS A 50 3.25 7.27 -8.85
N LEU A 51 4.38 6.58 -9.06
CA LEU A 51 5.22 6.11 -7.97
C LEU A 51 5.80 7.29 -7.17
N PHE A 52 6.33 8.30 -7.85
CA PHE A 52 6.86 9.49 -7.18
C PHE A 52 5.76 10.24 -6.44
N SER A 53 4.63 10.54 -7.09
CA SER A 53 3.51 11.24 -6.44
C SER A 53 2.94 10.46 -5.26
N PHE A 54 2.85 9.13 -5.35
CA PHE A 54 2.43 8.30 -4.22
C PHE A 54 3.41 8.44 -3.04
N ALA A 55 4.71 8.34 -3.29
CA ALA A 55 5.73 8.41 -2.26
C ALA A 55 5.82 9.81 -1.61
N GLU A 56 5.77 10.87 -2.41
CA GLU A 56 5.83 12.27 -1.95
C GLU A 56 4.64 12.63 -1.05
N THR A 57 3.45 12.11 -1.36
CA THR A 57 2.22 12.40 -0.60
C THR A 57 1.93 11.36 0.49
N ALA A 58 2.78 10.33 0.66
CA ALA A 58 2.46 9.22 1.54
C ALA A 58 2.33 9.63 3.02
N GLU A 59 3.26 10.46 3.50
CA GLU A 59 3.24 11.00 4.86
C GLU A 59 2.04 11.92 5.08
N GLU A 60 1.74 12.80 4.12
CA GLU A 60 0.58 13.71 4.15
C GLU A 60 -0.75 12.95 4.20
N ASN A 61 -0.82 11.81 3.51
CA ASN A 61 -1.96 10.89 3.53
C ASN A 61 -2.07 10.07 4.83
N GLY A 62 -1.10 10.21 5.75
CA GLY A 62 -1.11 9.57 7.06
C GLY A 62 -0.58 8.14 7.08
N TYR A 63 0.06 7.67 5.99
CA TYR A 63 0.71 6.37 5.98
C TYR A 63 1.95 6.39 6.88
N GLN A 64 2.05 5.39 7.75
CA GLN A 64 3.20 5.19 8.64
C GLN A 64 4.14 4.11 8.11
N VAL A 65 3.62 3.18 7.31
CA VAL A 65 4.36 2.08 6.71
C VAL A 65 3.90 1.87 5.27
N ILE A 66 4.85 1.60 4.36
CA ILE A 66 4.58 1.15 3.00
C ILE A 66 5.14 -0.26 2.85
N ILE A 67 4.31 -1.21 2.40
CA ILE A 67 4.72 -2.55 1.99
C ILE A 67 4.64 -2.62 0.47
N ALA A 68 5.78 -2.70 -0.20
CA ALA A 68 5.86 -2.71 -1.66
C ALA A 68 6.27 -4.09 -2.21
N GLY A 69 5.41 -4.71 -3.01
CA GLY A 69 5.67 -5.99 -3.68
C GLY A 69 6.00 -5.83 -5.16
N ALA A 70 7.07 -6.50 -5.61
CA ALA A 70 7.45 -6.58 -7.01
C ALA A 70 8.18 -7.90 -7.30
N GLY A 71 8.25 -8.29 -8.58
CA GLY A 71 8.98 -9.45 -9.05
C GLY A 71 9.94 -9.12 -10.20
N GLY A 72 10.95 -9.96 -10.42
CA GLY A 72 11.97 -9.76 -11.46
C GLY A 72 13.06 -8.79 -11.01
N ALA A 73 13.33 -7.76 -11.82
CA ALA A 73 14.24 -6.67 -11.45
C ALA A 73 13.54 -5.69 -10.50
N ALA A 74 13.43 -6.09 -9.23
CA ALA A 74 12.77 -5.36 -8.16
C ALA A 74 13.77 -4.56 -7.31
#